data_AF-A0AAD0WMF4-F1
#
_entry.id   AF-A0AAD0WMF4-F1
#
_cell.length_a   1.000
_cell.length_b   1.000
_cell.length_c   1.000
_cell.angle_alpha   90.00
_cell.angle_beta   90.00
_cell.angle_gamma   90.00
#
_symmetry.space_group_name_H-M   'P 1'
#
loop_
_entity.id
_entity.type
_entity.pdbx_description
1 polymer ?
#
loop_
_entity_poly.entity_id
_entity_poly.type
_entity_poly.pdbx_seq_one_letter_code
_entity_poly.pdbx_strand_id
1 'polypeptide(L)'
;MNNALSVPDKHPSTLMELQTAIRLIYGNLSPAERKLVDVILDHQHHLASYSATELAQLAGVSKSTAARVFRRLGFQDFNQFRMKCREIEPMGYSPLSNLEQRTSHPKTLRERLDAHIERERKNLKGMQQDSVSVALERAVTLISGARRVWVLGFRNSFATAFYAQSLFSHMLSDVQLVNDPAARFADVLADIRPTDVLFVVDFPRQVQLLAPLVSVAKRYQARIVVLSNTLVSDVCALADVVIPCAAKHGDIFDSYTTAISMVNFIGNELAACCSDRASQRMQRMEDIHRQIGDLYSQDPPSTVVHKRRG
;
A
#
# COMPACT_ATOMS: atom_id res chain seq x y z
N MET A 1 6.47 36.51 -4.73
CA MET A 1 5.54 36.53 -3.56
C MET A 1 5.66 35.20 -2.86
N ASN A 2 6.16 35.23 -1.61
CA ASN A 2 6.44 34.06 -0.78
C ASN A 2 5.16 33.27 -0.49
N ASN A 3 5.06 32.05 -1.01
CA ASN A 3 4.06 31.10 -0.56
C ASN A 3 4.64 30.34 0.64
N ALA A 4 4.44 30.91 1.84
CA ALA A 4 4.73 30.24 3.09
C ALA A 4 3.79 29.03 3.19
N LEU A 5 4.28 27.85 2.86
CA LEU A 5 3.62 26.59 3.17
C LEU A 5 3.53 26.48 4.69
N SER A 6 2.30 26.65 5.18
CA SER A 6 1.95 26.58 6.59
C SER A 6 2.49 25.31 7.23
N VAL A 7 3.17 25.46 8.36
CA VAL A 7 3.52 24.34 9.26
C VAL A 7 2.21 23.61 9.61
N PRO A 8 2.15 22.27 9.55
CA PRO A 8 0.94 21.56 9.92
C PRO A 8 0.58 21.88 11.38
N ASP A 9 -0.65 22.36 11.63
CA ASP A 9 -1.20 22.71 12.95
C ASP A 9 -1.24 21.52 13.95
N LYS A 10 -0.92 20.32 13.48
CA LYS A 10 -0.82 19.08 14.26
C LYS A 10 0.44 18.32 13.87
N HIS A 11 1.19 17.87 14.88
CA HIS A 11 2.34 17.00 14.68
C HIS A 11 1.89 15.61 14.17
N PRO A 12 2.70 14.93 13.34
CA PRO A 12 2.40 13.58 12.86
C PRO A 12 2.09 12.60 13.99
N SER A 13 0.99 11.86 13.83
CA SER A 13 0.48 10.85 14.76
C SER A 13 0.62 9.41 14.25
N THR A 14 1.01 9.23 13.00
CA THR A 14 1.31 7.95 12.37
C THR A 14 2.64 8.00 11.61
N LEU A 15 3.27 6.84 11.36
CA LEU A 15 4.46 6.76 10.52
C LEU A 15 4.18 7.31 9.10
N MET A 16 2.99 7.03 8.57
CA MET A 16 2.55 7.55 7.27
C MET A 16 2.50 9.08 7.27
N GLU A 17 1.91 9.69 8.29
CA GLU A 17 1.88 11.16 8.43
C GLU A 17 3.28 11.76 8.58
N LEU A 18 4.19 11.08 9.28
CA LEU A 18 5.58 11.53 9.42
C LEU A 18 6.30 11.49 8.07
N GLN A 19 6.14 10.41 7.31
CA GLN A 19 6.70 10.27 5.97
C GLN A 19 6.12 11.30 5.00
N THR A 20 4.81 11.58 5.08
CA THR A 20 4.15 12.65 4.32
C THR A 20 4.73 14.01 4.67
N ALA A 21 4.86 14.34 5.96
CA ALA A 21 5.44 15.60 6.42
C ALA A 21 6.89 15.77 5.94
N ILE A 22 7.69 14.70 6.03
CA ILE A 22 9.06 14.66 5.50
C ILE A 22 9.07 14.96 4.00
N ARG A 23 8.25 14.26 3.20
CA ARG A 23 8.17 14.45 1.75
C ARG A 23 7.79 15.89 1.37
N LEU A 24 6.87 16.51 2.11
CA LEU A 24 6.43 17.88 1.85
C LEU A 24 7.54 18.92 2.10
N ILE A 25 8.39 18.71 3.11
CA ILE A 25 9.46 19.66 3.43
C ILE A 25 10.78 19.36 2.72
N TYR A 26 11.00 18.13 2.26
CA TYR A 26 12.30 17.61 1.79
C TYR A 26 12.98 18.50 0.74
N GLY A 27 12.22 18.97 -0.27
CA GLY A 27 12.73 19.84 -1.32
C GLY A 27 13.31 21.16 -0.81
N ASN A 28 12.77 21.66 0.30
CA ASN A 28 13.12 22.94 0.92
C ASN A 28 14.13 22.79 2.09
N LEU A 29 14.70 21.62 2.29
CA LEU A 29 15.74 21.36 3.30
C LEU A 29 17.12 21.72 2.75
N SER A 30 17.95 22.31 3.59
CA SER A 30 19.38 22.48 3.35
C SER A 30 20.10 21.12 3.29
N PRO A 31 21.31 21.04 2.71
CA PRO A 31 22.06 19.77 2.64
C PRO A 31 22.28 19.11 4.01
N ALA A 32 22.51 19.91 5.06
CA ALA A 32 22.66 19.38 6.41
C ALA A 32 21.32 18.87 6.98
N GLU A 33 20.22 19.59 6.76
CA GLU A 33 18.90 19.13 7.22
C GLU A 33 18.46 17.85 6.49
N ARG A 34 18.78 17.70 5.19
CA ARG A 34 18.50 16.48 4.42
C ARG A 34 19.19 15.26 5.02
N LYS A 35 20.48 15.36 5.36
CA LYS A 35 21.22 14.26 6.03
C LYS A 35 20.51 13.75 7.27
N LEU A 36 19.97 14.65 8.09
CA LEU A 36 19.23 14.23 9.28
C LEU A 36 17.90 13.56 8.95
N VAL A 37 17.19 14.08 7.96
CA VAL A 37 15.94 13.47 7.51
C VAL A 37 16.16 12.10 6.87
N ASP A 38 17.23 11.92 6.11
CA ASP A 38 17.62 10.63 5.53
C ASP A 38 17.90 9.61 6.65
N VAL A 39 18.67 10.00 7.68
CA VAL A 39 18.89 9.16 8.87
C VAL A 39 17.58 8.82 9.61
N ILE A 40 16.65 9.78 9.70
CA ILE A 40 15.33 9.54 10.31
C ILE A 40 14.54 8.49 9.51
N LEU A 41 14.61 8.54 8.18
CA LEU A 41 13.94 7.59 7.29
C LEU A 41 14.57 6.20 7.34
N ASP A 42 15.91 6.12 7.29
CA ASP A 42 16.67 4.87 7.34
C ASP A 42 16.46 4.12 8.68
N HIS A 43 16.33 4.87 9.77
CA HIS A 43 16.15 4.32 11.11
C HIS A 43 14.73 4.47 11.65
N GLN A 44 13.73 4.70 10.79
CA GLN A 44 12.36 5.03 11.16
C GLN A 44 11.63 4.02 12.06
N HIS A 45 12.18 2.80 12.19
CA HIS A 45 11.66 1.71 13.01
C HIS A 45 12.31 1.60 14.39
N HIS A 46 13.33 2.41 14.67
CA HIS A 46 14.09 2.42 15.92
C HIS A 46 14.30 3.83 16.48
N LEU A 47 13.52 4.81 16.02
CA LEU A 47 13.69 6.22 16.37
C LEU A 47 13.49 6.47 17.86
N ALA A 48 12.62 5.71 18.53
CA ALA A 48 12.42 5.84 19.97
C ALA A 48 13.65 5.48 20.82
N SER A 49 14.54 4.65 20.26
CA SER A 49 15.74 4.17 20.94
C SER A 49 16.85 5.20 20.95
N TYR A 50 16.90 6.09 19.96
CA TYR A 50 17.93 7.12 19.86
C TYR A 50 17.62 8.37 20.71
N SER A 51 18.67 9.10 21.06
CA SER A 51 18.66 10.45 21.59
C SER A 51 18.86 11.49 20.48
N ALA A 52 18.54 12.76 20.77
CA ALA A 52 18.78 13.86 19.83
C ALA A 52 20.25 13.97 19.42
N THR A 53 21.15 13.66 20.35
CA THR A 53 22.60 13.74 20.13
C THR A 53 23.06 12.63 19.21
N GLU A 54 22.57 11.40 19.42
CA GLU A 54 22.93 10.25 18.58
C GLU A 54 22.42 10.42 17.13
N LEU A 55 21.17 10.85 16.93
CA LEU A 55 20.66 11.13 15.58
C LEU A 55 21.43 12.25 14.89
N ALA A 56 21.78 13.32 15.63
CA ALA A 56 22.59 14.40 15.08
C ALA A 56 24.01 13.93 14.70
N GLN A 57 24.62 13.07 15.51
CA GLN A 57 25.93 12.47 15.23
C GLN A 57 25.88 11.52 14.03
N LEU A 58 24.89 10.64 13.95
CA LEU A 58 24.68 9.73 12.82
C LEU A 58 24.54 10.51 11.50
N ALA A 59 23.82 11.63 11.53
CA ALA A 59 23.65 12.50 10.38
C ALA A 59 24.85 13.44 10.11
N GLY A 60 25.82 13.52 11.02
CA GLY A 60 26.94 14.46 10.93
C GLY A 60 26.51 15.92 10.97
N VAL A 61 25.52 16.26 11.81
CA VAL A 61 24.96 17.62 11.95
C VAL A 61 25.06 18.16 13.37
N SER A 62 24.97 19.48 13.53
CA SER A 62 24.92 20.11 14.85
C SER A 62 23.56 19.88 15.54
N LYS A 63 23.55 19.97 16.89
CA LYS A 63 22.31 19.93 17.69
C LYS A 63 21.31 21.03 17.30
N SER A 64 21.81 22.21 16.92
CA SER A 64 20.96 23.33 16.48
C SER A 64 20.28 23.04 15.13
N THR A 65 20.98 22.38 14.20
CA THR A 65 20.37 21.89 12.96
C THR A 65 19.31 20.85 13.24
N ALA A 66 19.57 19.89 14.13
CA ALA A 66 18.58 18.87 14.48
C ALA A 66 17.31 19.44 15.11
N ALA A 67 17.45 20.38 16.06
CA ALA A 67 16.31 21.07 16.66
C ALA A 67 15.45 21.81 15.62
N ARG A 68 16.07 22.38 14.58
CA ARG A 68 15.36 23.04 13.49
C ARG A 68 14.55 22.05 12.66
N VAL A 69 15.10 20.88 12.33
CA VAL A 69 14.39 19.84 11.57
C VAL A 69 13.16 19.36 12.32
N PHE A 70 13.26 19.06 13.62
CA PHE A 70 12.10 18.61 14.42
C PHE A 70 10.97 19.65 14.44
N ARG A 71 11.31 20.95 14.56
CA ARG A 71 10.33 22.04 14.45
C ARG A 71 9.68 22.13 13.07
N ARG A 72 10.45 21.94 11.99
CA ARG A 72 9.91 21.91 10.62
C ARG A 72 8.99 20.72 10.38
N LEU A 73 9.21 19.62 11.09
CA LEU A 73 8.32 18.44 11.10
C LEU A 73 7.07 18.62 11.99
N GLY A 74 6.90 19.78 12.62
CA GLY A 74 5.74 20.10 13.47
C GLY A 74 5.89 19.74 14.95
N PHE A 75 7.08 19.31 15.39
CA PHE A 75 7.35 18.97 16.79
C PHE A 75 7.98 20.16 17.54
N GLN A 76 7.56 20.37 18.79
CA GLN A 76 8.12 21.42 19.67
C GLN A 76 9.60 21.19 19.95
N ASP A 77 9.96 19.93 20.22
CA ASP A 77 11.32 19.49 20.50
C ASP A 77 11.51 18.00 20.17
N PHE A 78 12.72 17.50 20.42
CA PHE A 78 13.06 16.10 20.22
C PHE A 78 12.32 15.16 21.18
N ASN A 79 12.02 15.58 22.41
CA ASN A 79 11.33 14.71 23.37
C ASN A 79 9.90 14.44 22.91
N GLN A 80 9.20 15.46 22.39
CA GLN A 80 7.89 15.29 21.78
C GLN A 80 7.95 14.34 20.57
N PHE A 81 8.94 14.52 19.68
CA PHE A 81 9.18 13.62 18.56
C PHE A 81 9.40 12.17 19.03
N ARG A 82 10.31 11.96 19.98
CA ARG A 82 10.64 10.63 20.52
C ARG A 82 9.44 9.96 21.19
N MET A 83 8.66 10.70 21.96
CA MET A 83 7.43 10.17 22.58
C MET A 83 6.42 9.74 21.51
N LYS A 84 6.27 10.50 20.42
CA LYS A 84 5.43 10.09 19.30
C LYS A 84 5.98 8.89 18.55
N CYS A 85 7.28 8.80 18.33
CA CYS A 85 7.89 7.57 17.78
C CYS A 85 7.57 6.35 18.66
N ARG A 86 7.62 6.46 20.00
CA ARG A 86 7.21 5.36 20.90
C ARG A 86 5.74 4.96 20.77
N GLU A 87 4.85 5.92 20.57
CA GLU A 87 3.42 5.64 20.31
C GLU A 87 3.18 4.99 18.93
N ILE A 88 4.06 5.24 17.97
CA ILE A 88 4.03 4.70 16.60
C ILE A 88 4.72 3.31 16.52
N GLU A 89 5.74 3.07 17.34
CA GLU A 89 6.55 1.83 17.42
C GLU A 89 6.09 0.73 18.43
N PRO A 90 4.80 0.50 18.81
CA PRO A 90 4.54 -0.52 19.83
C PRO A 90 4.76 -1.99 19.41
N MET A 91 5.01 -2.30 18.14
CA MET A 91 5.05 -3.70 17.66
C MET A 91 6.21 -3.89 16.68
N GLY A 92 7.14 -4.77 17.05
CA GLY A 92 8.32 -5.08 16.28
C GLY A 92 8.00 -5.63 14.88
N TYR A 93 8.91 -5.35 13.94
CA TYR A 93 8.78 -5.74 12.52
C TYR A 93 8.74 -7.27 12.29
N SER A 94 8.99 -8.06 13.33
CA SER A 94 8.86 -9.51 13.32
C SER A 94 7.63 -9.96 14.12
N PRO A 95 6.77 -10.82 13.55
CA PRO A 95 5.82 -11.62 14.31
C PRO A 95 6.38 -12.29 15.57
N LEU A 96 7.68 -12.64 15.59
CA LEU A 96 8.32 -13.21 16.78
C LEU A 96 8.40 -12.18 17.91
N SER A 97 8.86 -10.96 17.64
CA SER A 97 8.86 -9.88 18.64
C SER A 97 7.44 -9.51 19.09
N ASN A 98 6.46 -9.57 18.18
CA ASN A 98 5.06 -9.30 18.53
C ASN A 98 4.45 -10.41 19.39
N LEU A 99 4.89 -11.66 19.21
CA LEU A 99 4.49 -12.79 20.03
C LEU A 99 5.04 -12.67 21.46
N GLU A 100 6.30 -12.26 21.62
CA GLU A 100 6.93 -12.05 22.93
C GLU A 100 6.27 -10.91 23.73
N GLN A 101 5.82 -9.86 23.05
CA GLN A 101 5.14 -8.70 23.65
C GLN A 101 3.67 -8.95 24.00
N ARG A 102 3.05 -10.05 23.55
CA ARG A 102 1.66 -10.41 23.92
C ARG A 102 1.49 -10.81 25.38
N THR A 103 2.58 -10.88 26.16
CA THR A 103 2.61 -11.37 27.54
C THR A 103 2.02 -10.41 28.58
N SER A 104 1.60 -9.20 28.20
CA SER A 104 0.99 -8.24 29.14
C SER A 104 -0.55 -8.31 29.14
N HIS A 105 -1.09 -8.88 30.23
CA HIS A 105 -2.50 -8.95 30.68
C HIS A 105 -3.41 -10.02 30.03
N PRO A 106 -4.08 -10.87 30.84
CA PRO A 106 -5.01 -11.88 30.33
C PRO A 106 -6.30 -11.23 29.85
N LYS A 107 -6.37 -10.87 28.56
CA LYS A 107 -7.62 -10.53 27.89
C LYS A 107 -8.38 -11.81 27.53
N THR A 108 -9.70 -11.82 27.69
CA THR A 108 -10.59 -12.85 27.13
C THR A 108 -10.53 -12.86 25.59
N LEU A 109 -10.99 -13.95 24.95
CA LEU A 109 -11.06 -14.00 23.49
C LEU A 109 -11.92 -12.87 22.90
N ARG A 110 -13.03 -12.54 23.59
CA ARG A 110 -13.95 -11.48 23.18
C ARG A 110 -13.26 -10.12 23.16
N GLU A 111 -12.57 -9.74 24.24
CA GLU A 111 -11.84 -8.48 24.33
C GLU A 111 -10.73 -8.37 23.28
N ARG A 112 -10.07 -9.49 22.93
CA ARG A 112 -9.07 -9.51 21.85
C ARG A 112 -9.71 -9.32 20.47
N LEU A 113 -10.88 -9.92 20.23
CA LEU A 113 -11.63 -9.71 18.99
C LEU A 113 -12.12 -8.26 18.87
N ASP A 114 -12.68 -7.69 19.93
CA ASP A 114 -13.14 -6.30 19.93
C ASP A 114 -11.96 -5.33 19.68
N ALA A 115 -10.81 -5.58 20.30
CA ALA A 115 -9.59 -4.80 20.03
C ALA A 115 -9.08 -4.97 18.59
N HIS A 116 -9.20 -6.16 18.00
CA HIS A 116 -8.87 -6.41 16.60
C HIS A 116 -9.77 -5.61 15.67
N ILE A 117 -11.10 -5.71 15.83
CA ILE A 117 -12.08 -4.99 15.01
C ILE A 117 -11.86 -3.47 15.09
N GLU A 118 -11.61 -2.93 16.28
CA GLU A 118 -11.38 -1.49 16.43
C GLU A 118 -10.09 -1.02 15.75
N ARG A 119 -9.05 -1.87 15.68
CA ARG A 119 -7.84 -1.59 14.88
C ARG A 119 -8.14 -1.58 13.39
N GLU A 120 -8.87 -2.58 12.90
CA GLU A 120 -9.27 -2.65 11.48
C GLU A 120 -10.12 -1.43 11.08
N ARG A 121 -11.04 -1.01 11.94
CA ARG A 121 -11.85 0.21 11.74
C ARG A 121 -10.97 1.46 11.64
N LYS A 122 -9.94 1.59 12.49
CA LYS A 122 -8.98 2.69 12.42
C LYS A 122 -8.16 2.65 11.14
N ASN A 123 -7.71 1.47 10.70
CA ASN A 123 -6.98 1.29 9.45
C ASN A 123 -7.82 1.75 8.24
N LEU A 124 -9.08 1.30 8.16
CA LEU A 124 -10.01 1.70 7.10
C LEU A 124 -10.31 3.20 7.13
N LYS A 125 -10.52 3.79 8.32
CA LYS A 125 -10.73 5.23 8.44
C LYS A 125 -9.52 6.04 7.93
N GLY A 126 -8.31 5.51 8.09
CA GLY A 126 -7.09 6.12 7.57
C GLY A 126 -7.03 6.23 6.03
N MET A 127 -7.85 5.48 5.30
CA MET A 127 -7.92 5.56 3.83
C MET A 127 -8.70 6.79 3.33
N GLN A 128 -9.45 7.48 4.19
CA GLN A 128 -10.30 8.62 3.81
C GLN A 128 -9.53 9.95 3.69
N GLN A 129 -8.20 9.91 3.54
CA GLN A 129 -7.37 11.11 3.43
C GLN A 129 -7.37 11.62 1.98
N ASP A 130 -7.43 12.94 1.76
CA ASP A 130 -7.44 13.54 0.41
C ASP A 130 -6.24 13.10 -0.45
N SER A 131 -5.07 12.92 0.18
CA SER A 131 -3.86 12.42 -0.50
C SER A 131 -4.04 11.03 -1.12
N VAL A 132 -4.88 10.18 -0.51
CA VAL A 132 -5.24 8.85 -1.01
C VAL A 132 -6.13 9.01 -2.24
N SER A 133 -7.13 9.89 -2.20
CA SER A 133 -8.05 10.14 -3.32
C SER A 133 -7.31 10.59 -4.59
N VAL A 134 -6.39 11.56 -4.47
CA VAL A 134 -5.58 12.02 -5.62
C VAL A 134 -4.69 10.91 -6.18
N ALA A 135 -4.10 10.08 -5.31
CA ALA A 135 -3.32 8.93 -5.75
C ALA A 135 -4.21 7.89 -6.47
N LEU A 136 -5.42 7.66 -5.97
CA LEU A 136 -6.37 6.71 -6.55
C LEU A 136 -6.83 7.14 -7.94
N GLU A 137 -7.23 8.40 -8.12
CA GLU A 137 -7.64 8.93 -9.43
C GLU A 137 -6.52 8.74 -10.48
N ARG A 138 -5.29 9.07 -10.11
CA ARG A 138 -4.12 8.88 -10.99
C ARG A 138 -3.86 7.40 -11.27
N ALA A 139 -3.97 6.54 -10.25
CA ALA A 139 -3.77 5.09 -10.42
C ALA A 139 -4.82 4.47 -11.34
N VAL A 140 -6.10 4.76 -11.13
CA VAL A 140 -7.22 4.27 -11.95
C VAL A 140 -7.05 4.74 -13.39
N THR A 141 -6.67 6.02 -13.61
CA THR A 141 -6.40 6.55 -14.95
C THR A 141 -5.27 5.78 -15.65
N LEU A 142 -4.15 5.54 -14.96
CA LEU A 142 -3.03 4.78 -15.54
C LEU A 142 -3.43 3.34 -15.85
N ILE A 143 -4.09 2.66 -14.91
CA ILE A 143 -4.46 1.25 -15.03
C ILE A 143 -5.50 1.03 -16.14
N SER A 144 -6.54 1.88 -16.21
CA SER A 144 -7.60 1.77 -17.23
C SER A 144 -7.12 2.08 -18.65
N GLY A 145 -6.08 2.91 -18.79
CA GLY A 145 -5.44 3.25 -20.06
C GLY A 145 -4.32 2.29 -20.48
N ALA A 146 -3.96 1.32 -19.64
CA ALA A 146 -2.86 0.40 -19.90
C ALA A 146 -3.21 -0.60 -20.98
N ARG A 147 -2.23 -0.94 -21.83
CA ARG A 147 -2.34 -2.06 -22.77
C ARG A 147 -2.38 -3.39 -22.02
N ARG A 148 -1.51 -3.53 -21.03
CA ARG A 148 -1.38 -4.69 -20.13
C ARG A 148 -1.10 -4.21 -18.72
N VAL A 149 -1.70 -4.89 -17.75
CA VAL A 149 -1.44 -4.67 -16.32
C VAL A 149 -0.66 -5.85 -15.77
N TRP A 150 0.59 -5.61 -15.41
CA TRP A 150 1.43 -6.55 -14.69
C TRP A 150 1.16 -6.38 -13.20
N VAL A 151 0.98 -7.47 -12.47
CA VAL A 151 0.69 -7.46 -11.04
C VAL A 151 1.78 -8.21 -10.28
N LEU A 152 2.32 -7.59 -9.24
CA LEU A 152 3.44 -8.12 -8.48
C LEU A 152 3.24 -7.95 -6.98
N GLY A 153 3.44 -9.03 -6.22
CA GLY A 153 3.49 -9.00 -4.77
C GLY A 153 4.09 -10.28 -4.25
N PHE A 154 4.82 -10.24 -3.14
CA PHE A 154 5.46 -11.42 -2.58
C PHE A 154 4.94 -11.73 -1.17
N ARG A 155 5.12 -12.99 -0.73
CA ARG A 155 4.70 -13.46 0.59
C ARG A 155 3.21 -13.17 0.82
N ASN A 156 2.82 -12.50 1.89
CA ASN A 156 1.42 -12.18 2.14
C ASN A 156 0.86 -11.17 1.11
N SER A 157 1.70 -10.28 0.58
CA SER A 157 1.31 -9.36 -0.51
C SER A 157 0.97 -10.09 -1.81
N PHE A 158 1.44 -11.33 -2.00
CA PHE A 158 1.04 -12.16 -3.14
C PHE A 158 -0.46 -12.43 -3.13
N ALA A 159 -1.08 -12.68 -1.98
CA ALA A 159 -2.52 -12.95 -1.91
C ALA A 159 -3.35 -11.75 -2.41
N THR A 160 -2.96 -10.53 -2.01
CA THR A 160 -3.61 -9.30 -2.49
C THR A 160 -3.28 -9.01 -3.95
N ALA A 161 -2.06 -9.28 -4.41
CA ALA A 161 -1.66 -9.15 -5.81
C ALA A 161 -2.45 -10.14 -6.71
N PHE A 162 -2.58 -11.39 -6.27
CA PHE A 162 -3.38 -12.41 -6.93
C PHE A 162 -4.86 -12.00 -7.00
N TYR A 163 -5.41 -11.51 -5.88
CA TYR A 163 -6.77 -10.97 -5.84
C TYR A 163 -6.95 -9.79 -6.81
N ALA A 164 -5.98 -8.87 -6.87
CA ALA A 164 -5.99 -7.76 -7.82
C ALA A 164 -5.96 -8.24 -9.27
N GLN A 165 -5.11 -9.21 -9.59
CA GLN A 165 -5.07 -9.79 -10.93
C GLN A 165 -6.42 -10.43 -11.30
N SER A 166 -7.01 -11.21 -10.39
CA SER A 166 -8.27 -11.89 -10.63
C SER A 166 -9.41 -10.88 -10.82
N LEU A 167 -9.49 -9.88 -9.94
CA LEU A 167 -10.54 -8.87 -10.01
C LEU A 167 -10.39 -7.99 -11.25
N PHE A 168 -9.19 -7.45 -11.51
CA PHE A 168 -8.94 -6.59 -12.66
C PHE A 168 -9.18 -7.29 -14.00
N SER A 169 -8.96 -8.61 -14.06
CA SER A 169 -9.23 -9.43 -15.24
C SER A 169 -10.70 -9.49 -15.65
N HIS A 170 -11.65 -9.11 -14.79
CA HIS A 170 -13.06 -9.01 -15.17
C HIS A 170 -13.33 -7.79 -16.06
N MET A 171 -12.58 -6.70 -15.90
CA MET A 171 -12.77 -5.45 -16.64
C MET A 171 -11.72 -5.24 -17.74
N LEU A 172 -10.49 -5.70 -17.51
CA LEU A 172 -9.35 -5.52 -18.41
C LEU A 172 -9.04 -6.80 -19.18
N SER A 173 -8.62 -6.64 -20.43
CA SER A 173 -8.37 -7.77 -21.33
C SER A 173 -7.08 -8.53 -21.04
N ASP A 174 -6.08 -7.88 -20.44
CA ASP A 174 -4.74 -8.46 -20.25
C ASP A 174 -4.14 -8.04 -18.90
N VAL A 175 -4.30 -8.91 -17.89
CA VAL A 175 -3.76 -8.71 -16.53
C VAL A 175 -2.96 -9.96 -16.14
N GLN A 176 -1.67 -9.79 -15.88
CA GLN A 176 -0.72 -10.89 -15.69
C GLN A 176 -0.01 -10.80 -14.35
N LEU A 177 0.12 -11.92 -13.64
CA LEU A 177 0.99 -11.99 -12.47
C LEU A 177 2.45 -12.16 -12.89
N VAL A 178 3.33 -11.34 -12.31
CA VAL A 178 4.78 -11.46 -12.51
C VAL A 178 5.39 -12.58 -11.66
N ASN A 179 4.68 -13.00 -10.62
CA ASN A 179 5.07 -14.07 -9.71
C ASN A 179 4.99 -15.45 -10.40
N ASP A 180 5.92 -15.73 -11.31
CA ASP A 180 6.04 -17.02 -12.01
C ASP A 180 6.61 -18.09 -11.05
N PRO A 181 5.93 -19.25 -10.85
CA PRO A 181 6.39 -20.31 -9.96
C PRO A 181 7.73 -20.94 -10.35
N ALA A 182 8.11 -20.88 -11.64
CA ALA A 182 9.40 -21.32 -12.14
C ALA A 182 10.48 -20.22 -12.07
N ALA A 183 10.20 -19.10 -11.37
CA ALA A 183 11.11 -17.98 -11.16
C ALA A 183 11.65 -17.35 -12.46
N ARG A 184 10.87 -17.44 -13.55
CA ARG A 184 11.21 -16.93 -14.89
C ARG A 184 10.98 -15.42 -15.03
N PHE A 185 11.46 -14.66 -14.06
CA PHE A 185 11.22 -13.22 -14.02
C PHE A 185 11.76 -12.49 -15.25
N ALA A 186 12.92 -12.89 -15.77
CA ALA A 186 13.50 -12.28 -16.96
C ALA A 186 12.61 -12.49 -18.21
N ASP A 187 12.12 -13.71 -18.42
CA ASP A 187 11.25 -14.04 -19.55
C ASP A 187 9.94 -13.24 -19.49
N VAL A 188 9.34 -13.14 -18.30
CA VAL A 188 8.11 -12.38 -18.09
C VAL A 188 8.33 -10.88 -18.29
N LEU A 189 9.42 -10.33 -17.74
CA LEU A 189 9.71 -8.90 -17.84
C LEU A 189 10.17 -8.47 -19.24
N ALA A 190 10.66 -9.39 -20.08
CA ALA A 190 11.06 -9.10 -21.46
C ALA A 190 9.89 -8.60 -22.33
N ASP A 191 8.66 -8.93 -21.96
CA ASP A 191 7.44 -8.53 -22.67
C ASP A 191 6.90 -7.13 -22.29
N ILE A 192 7.53 -6.48 -21.30
CA ILE A 192 7.09 -5.16 -20.81
C ILE A 192 7.23 -4.12 -21.90
N ARG A 193 6.20 -3.27 -22.03
CA ARG A 193 6.18 -2.12 -22.95
C ARG A 193 5.92 -0.80 -22.23
N PRO A 194 6.29 0.35 -22.84
CA PRO A 194 6.01 1.67 -22.28
C PRO A 194 4.51 2.00 -22.07
N THR A 195 3.61 1.26 -22.73
CA THR A 195 2.15 1.39 -22.60
C THR A 195 1.55 0.47 -21.53
N ASP A 196 2.40 -0.24 -20.78
CA ASP A 196 1.97 -1.14 -19.72
C ASP A 196 2.06 -0.48 -18.34
N VAL A 197 1.32 -1.02 -17.39
CA VAL A 197 1.39 -0.66 -15.97
C VAL A 197 1.88 -1.84 -15.16
N LEU A 198 2.81 -1.63 -14.24
CA LEU A 198 3.13 -2.56 -13.15
C LEU A 198 2.43 -2.08 -11.87
N PHE A 199 1.44 -2.84 -11.42
CA PHE A 199 0.78 -2.69 -10.14
C PHE A 199 1.47 -3.56 -9.08
N VAL A 200 2.08 -2.90 -8.09
CA VAL A 200 2.89 -3.56 -7.05
C VAL A 200 2.17 -3.47 -5.71
N VAL A 201 2.03 -4.59 -5.02
CA VAL A 201 1.60 -4.62 -3.62
C VAL A 201 2.84 -4.75 -2.72
N ASP A 202 3.20 -3.65 -2.05
CA ASP A 202 4.41 -3.51 -1.25
C ASP A 202 4.07 -3.28 0.24
N PHE A 203 3.93 -4.38 0.99
CA PHE A 203 3.61 -4.38 2.41
C PHE A 203 4.80 -4.94 3.23
N PRO A 204 4.78 -4.86 4.58
CA PRO A 204 5.92 -5.23 5.41
C PRO A 204 6.49 -6.61 5.11
N ARG A 205 7.78 -6.77 5.42
CA ARG A 205 8.59 -7.96 5.14
C ARG A 205 8.89 -8.11 3.64
N GLN A 206 9.30 -6.99 3.07
CA GLN A 206 9.76 -6.85 1.70
C GLN A 206 10.85 -7.86 1.38
N VAL A 207 10.78 -8.41 0.18
CA VAL A 207 11.77 -9.34 -0.34
C VAL A 207 12.78 -8.55 -1.13
N GLN A 208 14.07 -8.87 -0.99
CA GLN A 208 15.15 -8.16 -1.68
C GLN A 208 14.98 -8.13 -3.21
N LEU A 209 14.27 -9.11 -3.77
CA LEU A 209 13.99 -9.20 -5.20
C LEU A 209 12.99 -8.15 -5.70
N LEU A 210 12.15 -7.58 -4.84
CA LEU A 210 11.07 -6.67 -5.26
C LEU A 210 11.60 -5.42 -5.96
N ALA A 211 12.51 -4.67 -5.32
CA ALA A 211 13.07 -3.44 -5.89
C ALA A 211 13.82 -3.66 -7.23
N PRO A 212 14.67 -4.70 -7.39
CA PRO A 212 15.24 -5.06 -8.69
C PRO A 212 14.21 -5.27 -9.80
N LEU A 213 13.12 -6.00 -9.54
CA LEU A 213 12.08 -6.25 -10.55
C LEU A 213 11.36 -4.98 -10.95
N VAL A 214 10.99 -4.13 -9.99
CA VAL A 214 10.38 -2.82 -10.26
C VAL A 214 11.36 -1.91 -11.03
N SER A 215 12.66 -1.95 -10.70
CA SER A 215 13.70 -1.20 -11.42
C SER A 215 13.79 -1.62 -12.88
N VAL A 216 13.74 -2.92 -13.18
CA VAL A 216 13.75 -3.43 -14.55
C VAL A 216 12.50 -2.96 -15.31
N ALA A 217 11.30 -3.10 -14.73
CA ALA A 217 10.07 -2.62 -15.35
C ALA A 217 10.12 -1.11 -15.66
N LYS A 218 10.65 -0.31 -14.73
CA LYS A 218 10.84 1.14 -14.91
C LYS A 218 11.83 1.46 -16.03
N ARG A 219 12.93 0.71 -16.16
CA ARG A 219 13.91 0.88 -17.27
C ARG A 219 13.27 0.65 -18.63
N TYR A 220 12.33 -0.29 -18.73
CA TYR A 220 11.51 -0.53 -19.92
C TYR A 220 10.28 0.39 -20.01
N GLN A 221 10.27 1.48 -19.23
CA GLN A 221 9.31 2.58 -19.27
C GLN A 221 7.87 2.21 -18.92
N ALA A 222 7.63 1.06 -18.28
CA ALA A 222 6.33 0.77 -17.69
C ALA A 222 6.00 1.82 -16.62
N ARG A 223 4.71 2.16 -16.53
CA ARG A 223 4.20 3.00 -15.45
C ARG A 223 4.07 2.16 -14.18
N ILE A 224 4.55 2.67 -13.06
CA ILE A 224 4.61 1.94 -11.81
C ILE A 224 3.58 2.52 -10.84
N VAL A 225 2.62 1.69 -10.42
CA VAL A 225 1.63 2.01 -9.38
C VAL A 225 1.91 1.11 -8.19
N VAL A 226 2.14 1.69 -7.01
CA VAL A 226 2.47 0.94 -5.80
C VAL A 226 1.38 1.13 -4.76
N LEU A 227 0.80 0.03 -4.29
CA LEU A 227 -0.05 -0.02 -3.11
C LEU A 227 0.82 -0.36 -1.90
N SER A 228 1.03 0.58 -0.98
CA SER A 228 1.98 0.39 0.12
C SER A 228 1.53 0.98 1.44
N ASN A 229 2.00 0.37 2.53
CA ASN A 229 1.85 0.90 3.89
C ASN A 229 2.95 1.89 4.28
N THR A 230 3.83 2.22 3.35
CA THR A 230 4.84 3.26 3.50
C THR A 230 4.90 4.15 2.26
N LEU A 231 5.33 5.39 2.46
CA LEU A 231 5.72 6.29 1.39
C LEU A 231 7.23 6.31 1.19
N VAL A 232 8.03 5.57 1.94
CA VAL A 232 9.49 5.64 1.85
C VAL A 232 10.05 4.24 1.78
N SER A 233 10.35 3.82 0.54
CA SER A 233 11.04 2.58 0.19
C SER A 233 11.68 2.75 -1.19
N ASP A 234 12.67 1.91 -1.53
CA ASP A 234 13.27 1.88 -2.87
C ASP A 234 12.22 1.67 -3.97
N VAL A 235 11.19 0.89 -3.67
CA VAL A 235 10.05 0.63 -4.56
C VAL A 235 9.22 1.91 -4.76
N CYS A 236 8.92 2.63 -3.67
CA CYS A 236 8.18 3.89 -3.72
C CYS A 236 8.96 4.99 -4.47
N ALA A 237 10.29 4.96 -4.45
CA ALA A 237 11.11 5.92 -5.20
C ALA A 237 11.04 5.72 -6.72
N LEU A 238 10.71 4.50 -7.18
CA LEU A 238 10.54 4.16 -8.60
C LEU A 238 9.11 4.41 -9.10
N ALA A 239 8.16 4.58 -8.20
CA ALA A 239 6.73 4.67 -8.47
C ALA A 239 6.33 5.95 -9.22
N ASP A 240 5.46 5.86 -10.22
CA ASP A 240 4.75 7.01 -10.79
C ASP A 240 3.61 7.46 -9.86
N VAL A 241 3.00 6.51 -9.16
CA VAL A 241 1.94 6.72 -8.16
C VAL A 241 2.15 5.75 -6.99
N VAL A 242 2.10 6.29 -5.76
CA VAL A 242 2.01 5.48 -4.53
C VAL A 242 0.64 5.71 -3.92
N ILE A 243 -0.13 4.64 -3.73
CA ILE A 243 -1.40 4.62 -3.01
C ILE A 243 -1.08 4.24 -1.55
N PRO A 244 -1.16 5.19 -0.61
CA PRO A 244 -0.89 4.89 0.79
C PRO A 244 -2.06 4.11 1.38
N CYS A 245 -1.75 2.95 1.97
CA CYS A 245 -2.70 2.09 2.66
C CYS A 245 -2.23 1.78 4.07
N ALA A 246 -2.97 2.24 5.08
CA ALA A 246 -2.62 1.98 6.47
C ALA A 246 -2.64 0.47 6.76
N ALA A 247 -1.53 -0.04 7.29
CA ALA A 247 -1.40 -1.42 7.76
C ALA A 247 -0.91 -1.41 9.22
N LYS A 248 -1.71 -0.82 10.13
CA LYS A 248 -1.25 -0.68 11.52
C LYS A 248 -1.18 -2.04 12.20
N HIS A 249 -0.03 -2.33 12.78
CA HIS A 249 0.25 -3.54 13.55
C HIS A 249 -0.37 -3.43 14.95
N GLY A 250 -0.95 -4.51 15.44
CA GLY A 250 -1.39 -4.64 16.83
C GLY A 250 -1.51 -6.08 17.32
N ASP A 251 -1.07 -7.02 16.50
CA ASP A 251 -1.06 -8.46 16.70
C ASP A 251 0.19 -9.04 16.04
N ILE A 252 0.31 -10.36 16.05
CA ILE A 252 1.41 -11.13 15.47
C ILE A 252 1.55 -10.89 13.96
N PHE A 253 0.44 -10.64 13.26
CA PHE A 253 0.38 -10.51 11.80
C PHE A 253 -0.06 -9.10 11.37
N ASP A 254 0.43 -8.68 10.21
CA ASP A 254 0.06 -7.42 9.59
C ASP A 254 -1.38 -7.49 9.05
N SER A 255 -2.10 -6.38 9.12
CA SER A 255 -3.43 -6.27 8.51
C SER A 255 -3.33 -6.01 7.02
N TYR A 256 -4.07 -6.79 6.24
CA TYR A 256 -4.24 -6.63 4.80
C TYR A 256 -5.66 -6.16 4.41
N THR A 257 -6.52 -5.87 5.39
CA THR A 257 -7.92 -5.48 5.16
C THR A 257 -8.02 -4.23 4.29
N THR A 258 -7.20 -3.21 4.56
CA THR A 258 -7.14 -1.98 3.77
C THR A 258 -6.63 -2.24 2.36
N ALA A 259 -5.64 -3.11 2.20
CA ALA A 259 -5.08 -3.47 0.90
C ALA A 259 -6.13 -4.18 0.01
N ILE A 260 -6.81 -5.18 0.56
CA ILE A 260 -7.89 -5.91 -0.13
C ILE A 260 -9.05 -4.97 -0.45
N SER A 261 -9.47 -4.15 0.53
CA SER A 261 -10.52 -3.15 0.31
C SER A 261 -10.14 -2.16 -0.77
N MET A 262 -8.88 -1.73 -0.84
CA MET A 262 -8.41 -0.79 -1.86
C MET A 262 -8.39 -1.43 -3.25
N VAL A 263 -7.92 -2.67 -3.36
CA VAL A 263 -7.97 -3.42 -4.63
C VAL A 263 -9.42 -3.57 -5.11
N ASN A 264 -10.34 -3.91 -4.21
CA ASN A 264 -11.77 -3.98 -4.53
C ASN A 264 -12.29 -2.63 -5.04
N PHE A 265 -12.01 -1.55 -4.31
CA PHE A 265 -12.41 -0.21 -4.71
C PHE A 265 -11.87 0.17 -6.09
N ILE A 266 -10.58 -0.04 -6.35
CA ILE A 266 -9.97 0.18 -7.67
C ILE A 266 -10.68 -0.67 -8.74
N GLY A 267 -11.02 -1.92 -8.46
CA GLY A 267 -11.79 -2.76 -9.37
C GLY A 267 -13.14 -2.15 -9.76
N ASN A 268 -13.89 -1.64 -8.80
CA ASN A 268 -15.17 -0.97 -9.06
C ASN A 268 -14.99 0.31 -9.89
N GLU A 269 -13.96 1.11 -9.59
CA GLU A 269 -13.64 2.31 -10.36
C GLU A 269 -13.21 1.97 -11.81
N LEU A 270 -12.47 0.89 -12.01
CA LEU A 270 -12.13 0.39 -13.35
C LEU A 270 -13.38 -0.06 -14.13
N ALA A 271 -14.35 -0.70 -13.45
CA ALA A 271 -15.61 -1.07 -14.05
C ALA A 271 -16.42 0.16 -14.48
N ALA A 272 -16.45 1.21 -13.64
CA ALA A 272 -17.11 2.48 -13.97
C ALA A 272 -16.42 3.21 -15.14
N CYS A 273 -15.08 3.28 -15.16
CA CYS A 273 -14.32 3.94 -16.23
C CYS A 273 -14.41 3.21 -17.59
N CYS A 274 -14.67 1.90 -17.58
CA CYS A 274 -14.70 1.05 -18.76
C CYS A 274 -16.06 0.36 -18.96
N SER A 275 -17.17 1.00 -18.57
CA SER A 275 -18.51 0.40 -18.46
C SER A 275 -18.90 -0.52 -19.61
N ASP A 276 -18.73 -0.07 -20.85
CA ASP A 276 -19.14 -0.83 -22.04
C ASP A 276 -18.24 -2.04 -22.27
N ARG A 277 -16.91 -1.83 -22.18
CA ARG A 277 -15.91 -2.91 -22.36
C ARG A 277 -15.99 -3.95 -21.24
N ALA A 278 -16.15 -3.49 -20.00
CA ALA A 278 -16.33 -4.33 -18.83
C ALA A 278 -17.63 -5.15 -18.94
N SER A 279 -18.75 -4.52 -19.31
CA SER A 279 -20.04 -5.22 -19.47
C SER A 279 -19.96 -6.30 -20.55
N GLN A 280 -19.39 -6.00 -21.72
CA GLN A 280 -19.24 -6.99 -22.80
C GLN A 280 -18.37 -8.17 -22.37
N ARG A 281 -17.30 -7.90 -21.63
CA ARG A 281 -16.38 -8.93 -21.14
C ARG A 281 -17.04 -9.79 -20.07
N MET A 282 -17.71 -9.19 -19.09
CA MET A 282 -18.44 -9.89 -18.04
C MET A 282 -19.56 -10.75 -18.64
N GLN A 283 -20.33 -10.23 -19.60
CA GLN A 283 -21.36 -11.01 -20.30
C GLN A 283 -20.76 -12.24 -20.99
N ARG A 284 -19.61 -12.08 -21.66
CA ARG A 284 -18.91 -13.20 -22.29
C ARG A 284 -18.40 -14.21 -21.27
N MET A 285 -17.94 -13.76 -20.10
CA MET A 285 -17.54 -14.65 -19.01
C MET A 285 -18.74 -15.43 -18.47
N GLU A 286 -19.89 -14.79 -18.25
CA GLU A 286 -21.12 -15.45 -17.84
C GLU A 286 -21.60 -16.50 -18.84
N ASP A 287 -21.53 -16.20 -20.14
CA ASP A 287 -21.89 -17.15 -21.19
C ASP A 287 -20.95 -18.36 -21.20
N ILE A 288 -19.65 -18.15 -20.97
CA ILE A 288 -18.67 -19.23 -20.84
C ILE A 288 -18.96 -20.07 -19.59
N HIS A 289 -19.20 -19.45 -18.43
CA HIS A 289 -19.57 -20.15 -17.20
C HIS A 289 -20.82 -21.01 -17.40
N ARG A 290 -21.83 -20.48 -18.11
CA ARG A 290 -23.04 -21.25 -18.47
C ARG A 290 -22.73 -22.44 -19.37
N GLN A 291 -21.81 -22.29 -20.33
CA GLN A 291 -21.41 -23.36 -21.24
C GLN A 291 -20.62 -24.48 -20.55
N ILE A 292 -19.72 -24.13 -19.62
CA ILE A 292 -18.88 -25.11 -18.90
C ILE A 292 -19.56 -25.69 -17.66
N GLY A 293 -20.58 -25.01 -17.12
CA GLY A 293 -21.37 -25.47 -15.98
C GLY A 293 -20.60 -25.49 -14.65
N ASP A 294 -19.64 -24.59 -14.48
CA ASP A 294 -18.78 -24.52 -13.30
C ASP A 294 -19.38 -23.72 -12.12
N LEU A 295 -20.36 -22.85 -12.41
CA LEU A 295 -21.09 -22.06 -11.41
C LEU A 295 -22.52 -22.57 -11.21
N TYR A 296 -23.01 -22.48 -9.98
CA TYR A 296 -24.43 -22.68 -9.70
C TYR A 296 -25.24 -21.59 -10.41
N SER A 297 -26.12 -21.98 -11.33
CA SER A 297 -27.07 -21.03 -11.90
C SER A 297 -27.98 -20.50 -10.80
N GLN A 298 -28.05 -19.17 -10.70
CA GLN A 298 -29.00 -18.45 -9.85
C GLN A 298 -30.36 -18.31 -10.54
N ASP A 299 -30.51 -18.81 -11.77
CA ASP A 299 -31.79 -18.80 -12.47
C ASP A 299 -32.79 -19.63 -11.66
N PRO A 300 -33.98 -19.10 -11.33
CA PRO A 300 -35.00 -19.89 -10.67
C PRO A 300 -35.29 -21.12 -11.55
N PRO A 301 -35.49 -22.31 -10.97
CA PRO A 301 -35.77 -23.51 -11.74
C PRO A 301 -36.96 -23.22 -12.66
N SER A 302 -36.72 -23.28 -13.97
CA SER A 302 -37.74 -23.07 -14.98
C SER A 302 -38.93 -23.96 -14.63
N THR A 303 -40.06 -23.37 -14.27
CA THR A 303 -41.30 -24.11 -14.01
C THR A 303 -41.64 -24.83 -15.30
N VAL A 304 -41.34 -26.12 -15.35
CA VAL A 304 -41.82 -27.01 -16.40
C VAL A 304 -43.33 -27.06 -16.23
N VAL A 305 -44.04 -26.18 -16.95
CA VAL A 305 -45.48 -26.27 -17.10
C VAL A 305 -45.74 -27.53 -17.88
N HIS A 306 -45.95 -28.64 -17.16
CA HIS A 306 -46.63 -29.80 -17.70
C HIS A 306 -48.02 -29.34 -18.12
N LYS A 307 -48.18 -28.95 -19.39
CA LYS A 307 -49.48 -28.97 -20.06
C LYS A 307 -49.98 -30.41 -20.00
N ARG A 308 -50.77 -30.71 -18.96
CA ARG A 308 -51.65 -31.88 -18.97
C ARG A 308 -52.59 -31.67 -20.17
N ARG A 309 -52.39 -32.47 -21.22
CA ARG A 309 -53.45 -32.73 -22.20
C ARG A 309 -54.53 -33.52 -21.46
N GLY A 310 -55.72 -32.92 -21.39
CA GLY A 310 -56.98 -33.49 -20.93
C GLY A 310 -58.08 -32.62 -21.49
#